data_AF-A0A543KTQ1-F1
#
_entry.id   AF-A0A543KTQ1-F1
#
_cell.length_a   1.000
_cell.length_b   1.000
_cell.length_c   1.000
_cell.angle_alpha   90.00
_cell.angle_beta   90.00
_cell.angle_gamma   90.00
#
_symmetry.space_group_name_H-M   'P 1'
#
loop_
_entity.id
_entity.type
_entity.pdbx_description
1 polymer ?
#
loop_
_entity_poly.entity_id
_entity_poly.type
_entity_poly.pdbx_seq_one_letter_code
_entity_poly.pdbx_strand_id
1 'polypeptide(L)' 'MGGGAVTTAQEKHTAWLAAEIQAAIDDPRPSIPHEEVMARMDAQLARLGKGRPTEHAARKAP' A
#
# COMPACT_ATOMS: atom_id res chain seq x y z
N MET A 1 -20.52 33.98 -2.19
CA MET A 1 -19.93 33.31 -1.00
C MET A 1 -20.29 31.83 -1.09
N GLY A 2 -19.33 30.95 -1.41
CA GLY A 2 -19.61 29.53 -1.71
C GLY A 2 -18.46 28.59 -1.32
N GLY A 3 -17.71 28.93 -0.27
CA GLY A 3 -16.50 28.19 0.14
C GLY A 3 -16.66 27.22 1.32
N GLY A 4 -17.84 27.08 1.90
CA GLY A 4 -18.02 26.35 3.18
C GLY A 4 -18.19 24.83 3.08
N ALA A 5 -18.56 24.29 1.90
CA ALA A 5 -18.91 22.87 1.78
C ALA A 5 -17.72 21.96 1.41
N VAL A 6 -16.76 22.47 0.63
CA VAL A 6 -15.60 21.68 0.13
C VAL A 6 -14.56 21.43 1.21
N THR A 7 -14.41 22.35 2.17
CA THR A 7 -13.38 22.26 3.22
C THR A 7 -13.67 21.15 4.23
N THR A 8 -14.92 20.85 4.57
CA THR A 8 -15.23 19.83 5.59
C THR A 8 -14.94 18.38 5.14
N ALA A 9 -15.16 18.05 3.87
CA ALA A 9 -14.80 16.74 3.31
C ALA A 9 -13.27 16.60 3.23
N GLN A 10 -12.59 17.67 2.82
CA GLN A 10 -11.13 17.74 2.79
C GLN A 10 -10.53 17.63 4.19
N GLU A 11 -11.10 18.29 5.20
CA GLU A 11 -10.68 18.23 6.60
C GLU A 11 -10.86 16.82 7.17
N LYS A 12 -12.02 16.18 6.95
CA LYS A 12 -12.26 14.79 7.36
C LYS A 12 -11.27 13.83 6.71
N HIS A 13 -11.01 13.99 5.41
CA HIS A 13 -10.04 13.17 4.70
C HIS A 13 -8.61 13.38 5.22
N THR A 14 -8.24 14.63 5.49
CA THR A 14 -6.91 14.98 6.02
C THR A 14 -6.71 14.41 7.42
N ALA A 15 -7.72 14.51 8.29
CA ALA A 15 -7.68 13.94 9.64
C ALA A 15 -7.55 12.41 9.62
N TRP A 16 -8.31 11.74 8.75
CA TRP A 16 -8.18 10.30 8.55
C TRP A 16 -6.80 9.92 8.01
N LEU A 17 -6.32 10.59 6.97
CA LEU A 17 -5.01 10.30 6.37
C LEU A 17 -3.86 10.50 7.38
N ALA A 18 -3.92 11.55 8.19
CA ALA A 18 -2.92 11.78 9.24
C ALA A 18 -2.92 10.66 10.28
N ALA A 19 -4.10 10.17 10.68
CA ALA A 19 -4.22 9.04 11.60
C ALA A 19 -3.67 7.73 11.01
N GLU A 20 -3.95 7.43 9.74
CA GLU A 20 -3.41 6.24 9.05
C GLU A 20 -1.88 6.31 8.93
N ILE A 21 -1.33 7.50 8.60
CA ILE A 21 0.12 7.71 8.55
C ILE A 21 0.76 7.49 9.92
N GLN A 22 0.18 8.06 10.98
CA GLN A 22 0.72 7.88 12.33
C GLN A 22 0.66 6.42 12.77
N ALA A 23 -0.45 5.72 12.49
CA ALA A 23 -0.56 4.29 12.77
C ALA A 23 0.49 3.45 12.01
N ALA A 24 0.83 3.83 10.78
CA ALA A 24 1.88 3.17 10.00
C ALA A 24 3.30 3.46 10.52
N ILE A 25 3.54 4.66 11.09
CA ILE A 25 4.81 5.03 11.73
C ILE A 25 4.97 4.33 13.09
N ASP A 26 3.88 4.24 13.86
CA ASP A 26 3.86 3.63 15.19
C ASP A 26 3.93 2.09 15.15
N ASP A 27 3.79 1.50 13.97
CA ASP A 27 3.92 0.06 13.78
C ASP A 27 5.34 -0.41 14.13
N PRO A 28 5.52 -1.24 15.19
CA PRO A 28 6.84 -1.67 15.63
C PRO A 28 7.48 -2.69 14.68
N ARG A 29 6.74 -3.18 13.67
CA ARG A 29 7.27 -4.14 12.70
C ARG A 29 8.35 -3.47 11.85
N PRO A 30 9.48 -4.15 11.59
CA PRO A 30 10.50 -3.61 10.70
C PRO A 30 9.95 -3.45 9.28
N SER A 31 10.46 -2.44 8.56
CA SER A 31 10.18 -2.31 7.13
C SER A 31 10.65 -3.56 6.38
N ILE A 32 9.84 -3.98 5.41
CA ILE A 32 10.16 -5.14 4.57
C ILE A 32 10.95 -4.68 3.33
N PRO A 33 11.95 -5.45 2.87
CA PRO A 33 12.65 -5.17 1.62
C PRO A 33 11.70 -5.17 0.42
N HIS A 34 12.00 -4.35 -0.59
CA HIS A 34 11.22 -4.29 -1.83
C HIS A 34 10.99 -5.67 -2.47
N GLU A 35 12.04 -6.50 -2.52
CA GLU A 35 11.97 -7.84 -3.12
C GLU A 35 10.99 -8.77 -2.37
N GLU A 36 10.87 -8.58 -1.06
CA GLU A 36 9.92 -9.33 -0.23
C GLU A 36 8.47 -8.85 -0.46
N VAL A 37 8.26 -7.54 -0.64
CA VAL A 37 6.93 -7.00 -1.05
C VAL A 37 6.49 -7.65 -2.36
N MET A 38 7.38 -7.68 -3.36
CA MET A 38 7.07 -8.22 -4.69
C MET A 38 6.77 -9.72 -4.62
N ALA A 39 7.59 -10.50 -3.89
CA ALA A 39 7.34 -11.93 -3.70
C ALA A 39 5.98 -12.22 -3.03
N ARG A 40 5.60 -11.44 -2.02
CA ARG A 40 4.30 -11.58 -1.34
C ARG A 40 3.13 -11.23 -2.28
N MET A 41 3.27 -10.19 -3.10
CA MET A 41 2.27 -9.81 -4.10
C MET A 41 2.12 -10.89 -5.18
N ASP A 42 3.22 -11.42 -5.72
CA ASP A 42 3.19 -12.50 -6.71
C ASP A 42 2.48 -13.75 -6.15
N ALA A 43 2.80 -14.13 -4.90
CA ALA A 43 2.13 -15.25 -4.23
C ALA A 43 0.62 -15.00 -4.07
N GLN A 44 0.20 -13.77 -3.76
CA GLN A 44 -1.22 -13.42 -3.65
C GLN A 44 -1.93 -13.45 -5.01
N LEU A 45 -1.31 -12.94 -6.06
CA LEU A 45 -1.85 -12.97 -7.42
C LEU A 45 -1.95 -14.39 -7.98
N ALA A 46 -0.97 -15.25 -7.67
CA ALA A 46 -0.99 -16.67 -8.03
C ALA A 46 -2.19 -17.39 -7.38
N ARG A 47 -2.46 -17.13 -6.08
CA ARG A 47 -3.66 -17.64 -5.39
C ARG A 47 -4.97 -17.16 -6.03
N LEU A 48 -4.97 -15.95 -6.60
CA LEU A 48 -6.13 -15.36 -7.27
C LEU A 48 -6.25 -15.78 -8.76
N GLY A 49 -5.31 -16.56 -9.30
CA GLY A 49 -5.29 -16.96 -10.71
C GLY A 49 -4.99 -15.81 -11.69
N LYS A 50 -4.40 -14.70 -11.21
CA LYS A 50 -4.13 -13.47 -11.98
C LYS A 50 -2.65 -13.18 -12.20
N GLY A 51 -1.76 -14.08 -11.80
CA GLY A 51 -0.32 -13.86 -11.88
C GLY A 51 0.20 -13.92 -13.32
N ARG A 52 0.54 -12.78 -13.92
CA ARG A 52 1.64 -12.73 -14.89
C ARG A 52 2.92 -12.62 -14.08
N PRO A 53 3.93 -13.48 -14.28
CA PRO A 53 5.19 -13.38 -13.54
C PRO A 53 5.82 -12.01 -13.78
N THR A 54 6.12 -11.30 -12.69
CA THR A 54 6.87 -10.05 -12.75
C THR A 54 8.34 -10.34 -13.07
N GLU A 55 9.07 -9.35 -13.58
CA GLU A 55 10.51 -9.45 -13.89
C GLU A 55 11.34 -9.99 -12.71
N HIS A 56 10.91 -9.71 -11.47
CA HIS A 56 11.54 -10.22 -10.25
C HIS A 56 11.42 -11.75 -10.12
N ALA A 57 10.24 -12.32 -10.45
CA ALA A 57 10.06 -13.77 -10.50
C ALA A 57 10.92 -14.42 -11.59
N ALA A 58 11.06 -13.75 -12.74
CA ALA A 58 11.92 -14.22 -13.84
C ALA A 58 13.41 -14.22 -13.46
N ARG A 59 13.88 -13.23 -12.69
CA ARG A 59 15.27 -13.16 -12.18
C ARG A 59 15.60 -14.25 -11.15
N LYS A 60 14.60 -14.86 -10.51
CA LYS A 60 14.77 -15.96 -9.55
C LYS A 60 14.62 -17.36 -10.14
N ALA A 61 14.29 -17.49 -11.43
CA ALA A 61 14.26 -18.78 -12.12
C ALA A 61 15.70 -19.30 -12.34
N PRO A 62 15.95 -20.62 -12.19
CA PRO A 62 17.28 -21.21 -12.38
C PRO A 62 17.78 -21.10 -13.82
#